data_AF-A0A2M7IN38-F1
#
_entry.id   AF-A0A2M7IN38-F1
#
_cell.length_a   1.000
_cell.length_b   1.000
_cell.length_c   1.000
_cell.angle_alpha   90.00
_cell.angle_beta   90.00
_cell.angle_gamma   90.00
#
_symmetry.space_group_name_H-M   'P 1'
#
loop_
_entity.id
_entity.type
_entity.pdbx_description
1 polymer ?
#
loop_
_entity_poly.entity_id
_entity_poly.type
_entity_poly.pdbx_seq_one_letter_code
_entity_poly.pdbx_strand_id
1 'polypeptide(L)'
;GSFPIVLTNWDGLIIAEGHATALGDWMTTDFVPFTAMLEFTSPYPDGGQEFMKRGALILQKDNPSGLSENDDALEISIRFAP
;
A
#
# COMPACT_ATOMS: atom_id res chain seq x y z
N GLY A 1 2.46 7.08 15.09
CA GLY A 1 1.22 6.52 14.53
C GLY A 1 1.54 5.50 13.45
N SER A 2 0.59 4.64 13.10
CA SER A 2 0.70 3.68 12.01
C SER A 2 -0.62 3.58 11.25
N PHE A 3 -0.57 3.12 10.01
CA PHE A 3 -1.77 2.85 9.20
C PHE A 3 -1.55 1.66 8.26
N PRO A 4 -2.61 0.94 7.88
CA PRO A 4 -2.50 -0.22 6.99
C PRO A 4 -2.15 0.18 5.56
N ILE A 5 -1.37 -0.68 4.90
CA ILE A 5 -1.04 -0.58 3.47
C ILE A 5 -1.25 -1.92 2.78
N VAL A 6 -1.74 -1.86 1.55
CA VAL A 6 -2.05 -3.03 0.73
C VAL A 6 -1.41 -2.88 -0.63
N LEU A 7 -0.76 -3.93 -1.12
CA LEU A 7 -0.20 -4.01 -2.45
C LEU A 7 -1.04 -4.97 -3.30
N THR A 8 -1.48 -4.50 -4.45
CA THR A 8 -2.27 -5.30 -5.40
C THR A 8 -1.56 -5.46 -6.73
N ASN A 9 -1.89 -6.54 -7.43
CA ASN A 9 -1.51 -6.72 -8.83
C ASN A 9 -2.52 -6.07 -9.79
N TRP A 10 -2.29 -6.25 -11.09
CA TRP A 10 -3.10 -5.70 -12.18
C TRP A 10 -4.57 -6.14 -12.18
N ASP A 11 -4.91 -7.25 -11.51
CA ASP A 11 -6.27 -7.81 -11.41
C ASP A 11 -6.97 -7.37 -10.11
N GLY A 12 -6.28 -6.60 -9.26
CA GLY A 12 -6.77 -6.22 -7.93
C GLY A 12 -6.55 -7.29 -6.86
N LEU A 13 -5.87 -8.40 -7.18
CA LEU A 13 -5.49 -9.40 -6.18
C LEU A 13 -4.46 -8.78 -5.22
N ILE A 14 -4.74 -8.89 -3.92
CA ILE A 14 -3.80 -8.51 -2.86
C ILE A 14 -2.63 -9.50 -2.86
N ILE A 15 -1.41 -8.96 -3.01
CA ILE A 15 -0.17 -9.74 -3.05
C ILE A 15 0.75 -9.47 -1.86
N ALA A 16 0.51 -8.40 -1.11
CA ALA A 16 1.11 -8.16 0.21
C ALA A 16 0.29 -7.15 1.01
N GLU A 17 0.39 -7.26 2.33
CA GLU A 17 -0.22 -6.36 3.31
C GLU A 17 0.79 -6.04 4.40
N GLY A 18 0.67 -4.87 5.01
CA GLY A 18 1.55 -4.46 6.10
C GLY A 18 1.10 -3.15 6.72
N HIS A 19 1.95 -2.61 7.59
CA HIS A 19 1.68 -1.32 8.24
C HIS A 19 2.81 -0.34 7.99
N ALA A 20 2.44 0.87 7.58
CA ALA A 20 3.34 2.00 7.56
C ALA A 20 3.43 2.62 8.96
N THR A 21 4.64 2.81 9.47
CA THR A 21 4.90 3.38 10.80
C THR A 21 5.60 4.73 10.68
N ALA A 22 5.15 5.71 11.46
CA ALA A 22 5.77 7.02 11.54
C ALA A 22 7.20 6.90 12.08
N LEU A 23 8.16 7.57 11.43
CA LEU A 23 9.56 7.58 11.84
C LEU A 23 9.89 8.66 12.87
N GLY A 24 8.95 9.56 13.17
CA GLY A 24 9.11 10.66 14.11
C GLY A 24 7.92 10.80 15.06
N ASP A 25 7.99 11.83 15.89
CA ASP A 25 6.88 12.16 16.79
C ASP A 25 5.65 12.56 15.97
N TRP A 26 4.53 11.93 16.26
CA TRP A 26 3.28 12.12 15.56
C TRP A 26 2.49 13.31 16.11
N MET A 27 2.90 13.87 17.26
CA MET A 27 2.33 15.10 17.81
C MET A 27 3.12 16.34 17.35
N THR A 28 3.27 16.51 16.03
CA THR A 28 3.90 17.70 15.43
C THR A 28 2.99 18.30 14.37
N THR A 29 3.17 19.59 14.07
CA THR A 29 2.47 20.28 12.97
C THR A 29 3.17 20.11 11.63
N ASP A 30 4.36 19.53 11.64
CA ASP A 30 5.18 19.29 10.45
C ASP A 30 4.84 17.95 9.81
N PHE A 31 5.24 17.77 8.55
CA PHE A 31 5.09 16.48 7.87
C PHE A 31 5.98 15.42 8.52
N VAL A 32 5.36 14.31 8.95
CA VAL A 32 6.07 13.16 9.52
C VAL A 32 6.26 12.09 8.45
N PRO A 33 7.49 11.65 8.15
CA PRO A 33 7.72 10.55 7.21
C PRO A 33 7.27 9.22 7.80
N PHE A 34 6.79 8.33 6.92
CA PHE A 34 6.40 6.97 7.25
C PHE A 34 7.27 5.96 6.51
N THR A 35 7.47 4.79 7.11
CA THR A 35 8.16 3.66 6.47
C THR A 35 7.35 2.38 6.62
N ALA A 36 7.45 1.49 5.63
CA ALA A 36 6.86 0.16 5.65
C ALA A 36 7.73 -0.80 4.84
N MET A 37 7.64 -2.10 5.15
CA MET A 37 8.26 -3.16 4.38
C MET A 37 7.17 -4.13 3.94
N LEU A 38 7.10 -4.39 2.63
CA LEU A 38 6.21 -5.38 2.04
C LEU A 38 7.05 -6.42 1.31
N GLU A 39 6.91 -7.68 1.71
CA GLU A 39 7.51 -8.81 1.02
C GLU A 39 6.46 -9.44 0.10
N PHE A 40 6.77 -9.58 -1.18
CA PHE A 40 5.86 -10.13 -2.17
C PHE A 40 6.62 -10.88 -3.27
N THR A 41 5.94 -11.81 -3.92
CA THR A 41 6.41 -12.42 -5.17
C THR A 41 5.99 -11.54 -6.33
N SER A 42 6.93 -11.19 -7.22
CA SER A 42 6.61 -10.34 -8.38
C SER A 42 5.46 -10.95 -9.21
N PRO A 43 4.37 -10.19 -9.45
CA PRO A 43 3.30 -10.64 -10.34
C PRO A 43 3.68 -10.50 -11.83
N TYR A 44 4.87 -9.96 -12.13
CA TYR A 44 5.40 -9.77 -13.47
C TYR A 44 6.62 -10.70 -13.70
N PRO A 45 6.40 -11.92 -14.23
CA PRO A 45 7.49 -12.82 -14.57
C PRO A 45 8.21 -12.36 -15.85
N ASP A 46 9.42 -12.86 -16.07
CA ASP A 46 10.17 -12.66 -17.32
C ASP A 46 9.34 -13.09 -18.53
N GLY A 47 9.20 -12.19 -19.51
CA GLY A 47 8.36 -12.41 -20.69
C GLY A 47 6.84 -12.30 -20.43
N GLY A 48 6.43 -11.84 -19.25
CA GLY A 48 5.04 -11.56 -18.92
C GLY A 48 4.42 -10.47 -19.80
N GLN A 49 3.08 -10.42 -19.81
CA GLN A 49 2.34 -9.44 -20.61
C GLN A 49 2.44 -8.04 -19.99
N GLU A 50 2.44 -6.99 -20.82
CA GLU A 50 2.62 -5.59 -20.36
C GLU A 50 1.64 -5.16 -19.28
N PHE A 51 0.40 -5.65 -19.32
CA PHE A 51 -0.60 -5.31 -18.31
C PHE A 51 -0.23 -5.84 -16.92
N MET A 52 0.56 -6.93 -16.84
CA MET A 52 0.98 -7.56 -15.58
C MET A 52 1.99 -6.71 -14.81
N LYS A 53 2.60 -5.72 -15.47
CA LYS A 53 3.43 -4.71 -14.82
C LYS A 53 2.63 -3.78 -13.93
N ARG A 54 1.30 -3.69 -14.08
CA ARG A 54 0.48 -2.74 -13.31
C ARG A 54 0.17 -3.31 -11.93
N GLY A 55 0.04 -2.41 -10.96
CA GLY A 55 -0.49 -2.70 -9.63
C GLY A 55 -0.85 -1.41 -8.93
N ALA A 56 -1.32 -1.53 -7.70
CA ALA A 56 -1.58 -0.38 -6.85
C ALA A 56 -1.00 -0.60 -5.45
N LEU A 57 -0.43 0.47 -4.89
CA LEU A 57 -0.18 0.59 -3.47
C LEU A 57 -1.32 1.42 -2.87
N ILE A 58 -2.09 0.80 -1.98
CA ILE A 58 -3.25 1.39 -1.34
C ILE A 58 -2.87 1.72 0.09
N LEU A 59 -2.96 3.00 0.44
CA LEU A 59 -2.79 3.49 1.80
C LEU A 59 -4.17 3.61 2.43
N GLN A 60 -4.45 2.81 3.45
CA GLN A 60 -5.76 2.79 4.09
C GLN A 60 -5.74 3.66 5.33
N LYS A 61 -6.78 4.47 5.52
CA LYS A 61 -7.00 5.16 6.78
C LYS A 61 -7.25 4.12 7.87
N ASP A 62 -6.53 4.24 8.97
CA ASP A 62 -6.78 3.38 10.13
C ASP A 62 -8.21 3.62 10.64
N ASN A 63 -9.05 2.59 10.59
CA ASN A 63 -10.45 2.65 10.98
C ASN A 63 -10.75 1.62 12.09
N PRO A 64 -10.39 1.91 13.36
CA PRO A 64 -10.64 1.00 14.47
C PRO A 64 -12.12 0.71 14.72
N SER A 65 -13.02 1.56 14.21
CA SER A 65 -14.47 1.39 14.37
C SER A 65 -15.06 0.30 13.46
N GLY A 66 -14.39 -0.01 12.34
CA GLY A 66 -14.89 -0.92 11.31
C GLY A 66 -16.15 -0.44 10.59
N LEU A 67 -16.58 0.81 10.79
CA LEU A 67 -17.74 1.37 10.11
C LEU A 67 -17.35 1.85 8.71
N SER A 68 -18.06 1.39 7.69
CA SER A 68 -17.75 1.72 6.29
C SER A 68 -17.81 3.21 5.95
N GLU A 69 -18.55 4.01 6.72
CA GLU A 69 -18.59 5.47 6.56
C GLU A 69 -17.25 6.16 6.90
N ASN A 70 -16.39 5.47 7.67
CA ASN A 70 -15.08 5.96 8.08
C ASN A 70 -13.95 5.41 7.22
N ASP A 71 -14.25 4.48 6.30
CA ASP A 71 -13.28 3.92 5.37
C ASP A 71 -12.84 5.00 4.38
N ASP A 72 -11.54 5.17 4.27
CA ASP A 72 -10.93 6.08 3.31
C ASP A 72 -9.59 5.48 2.87
N ALA A 73 -9.22 5.73 1.62
CA ALA A 73 -8.00 5.17 1.05
C ALA A 73 -7.43 6.07 -0.04
N LEU A 74 -6.10 6.12 -0.09
CA LEU A 74 -5.36 6.70 -1.20
C LEU A 74 -4.75 5.59 -2.04
N GLU A 75 -5.11 5.54 -3.31
CA GLU A 75 -4.55 4.59 -4.27
C GLU A 75 -3.42 5.23 -5.08
N ILE A 76 -2.26 4.57 -5.10
CA ILE A 76 -1.09 4.98 -5.86
C ILE A 76 -0.78 3.90 -6.90
N SER A 77 -0.95 4.23 -8.17
CA SER A 77 -0.60 3.29 -9.25
C SER A 77 0.92 3.08 -9.30
N ILE A 78 1.34 1.83 -9.36
CA ILE A 78 2.76 1.44 -9.45
C ILE A 78 3.02 0.59 -10.69
N ARG A 79 4.30 0.41 -11.01
CA ARG A 79 4.74 -0.54 -12.03
C ARG A 79 5.79 -1.50 -11.47
N PHE A 80 5.57 -2.79 -11.65
CA PHE A 80 6.55 -3.83 -11.33
C PHE A 80 7.61 -3.92 -12.42
N ALA A 81 8.85 -4.15 -12.00
CA ALA A 81 9.97 -4.49 -12.85
C ALA A 81 10.19 -6.02 -12.85
N PRO A 82 10.80 -6.59 -13.90
CA PRO A 82 11.20 -7.99 -13.91
C PRO A 82 12.34 -8.26 -12.92
#